data_AF-A0A2H0XZB0-F1
#
_entry.id   AF-A0A2H0XZB0-F1
#
_cell.length_a   1.000
_cell.length_b   1.000
_cell.length_c   1.000
_cell.angle_alpha   90.00
_cell.angle_beta   90.00
_cell.angle_gamma   90.00
#
_symmetry.space_group_name_H-M   'P 1'
#
loop_
_entity.id
_entity.type
_entity.pdbx_description
1 polymer ?
#
loop_
_entity_poly.entity_id
_entity_poly.type
_entity_poly.pdbx_seq_one_letter_code
_entity_poly.pdbx_strand_id
1 'polypeptide(L)'
;MISRNRLFSYSLILTFLASFAGNIRAQDSAIALIDLNNASEQELNQLPMTPTQLNDLIDYRLYVGNFQSVYDLLKIESIDFDTFSKIKPLVRISPTILEESGKRIEDNYYKVERWISNEGASESYVDEWIDRLSNPVNINVIGMFDLLNLSGVSPVDAVAVINRQKLGGIKNRNDLRNTDNLSYFGFSGLEDFISYDEPATKERLGGSYTTVIKNITLSQTPSDDATSFLEFKSRNVPLDSYHKLRLHWGNDLKFEISTMRNLGEPTIEKSWTKADLPEIKSFFEIRNKSLFGIRLNQIIVGDYAASFGQGLTMESTDFFMPRKTGYGFRKRVNGISGDISRTTEYGLRGAALEMEWKNLLGAGFVSLKDRDAVVNNDGSFSTFITMYPRLNYGLY
;
A
#
# COMPACT_ATOMS: atom_id res chain seq x y z
N MET A 1 -56.54 23.67 2.76
CA MET A 1 -55.63 23.94 3.90
C MET A 1 -54.53 22.90 3.86
N ILE A 2 -53.45 23.09 3.09
CA ILE A 2 -52.18 23.73 3.46
C ILE A 2 -51.55 23.14 4.74
N SER A 3 -50.64 22.17 4.59
CA SER A 3 -49.23 22.20 5.05
C SER A 3 -48.62 20.81 4.79
N ARG A 4 -47.63 20.64 3.90
CA ARG A 4 -46.18 20.91 4.02
C ARG A 4 -45.46 19.88 4.92
N ASN A 5 -44.85 18.84 4.32
CA ASN A 5 -43.40 18.64 4.39
C ASN A 5 -42.90 17.46 3.54
N ARG A 6 -41.77 17.72 2.88
CA ARG A 6 -40.94 16.86 2.04
C ARG A 6 -40.08 15.92 2.89
N LEU A 7 -39.57 14.84 2.29
CA LEU A 7 -38.20 14.27 2.43
C LEU A 7 -38.14 13.02 1.52
N PHE A 8 -37.81 13.18 0.25
CA PHE A 8 -36.46 13.06 -0.34
C PHE A 8 -35.81 11.67 -0.19
N SER A 9 -35.89 10.93 -1.30
CA SER A 9 -35.22 9.67 -1.59
C SER A 9 -33.71 9.91 -1.75
N TYR A 10 -32.90 9.17 -1.00
CA TYR A 10 -31.44 9.17 -1.16
C TYR A 10 -31.03 8.29 -2.34
N SER A 11 -30.88 8.91 -3.51
CA SER A 11 -29.97 8.47 -4.57
C SER A 11 -28.70 9.30 -4.39
N LEU A 12 -27.65 8.73 -3.79
CA LEU A 12 -26.36 9.41 -3.71
C LEU A 12 -25.54 9.04 -4.96
N ILE A 13 -25.74 9.87 -5.98
CA ILE A 13 -24.88 10.01 -7.14
C ILE A 13 -23.51 10.49 -6.63
N LEU A 14 -22.47 9.69 -6.84
CA LEU A 14 -21.07 10.06 -6.65
C LEU A 14 -20.66 10.96 -7.82
N THR A 15 -20.55 12.28 -7.61
CA THR A 15 -19.88 13.20 -8.55
C THR A 15 -19.16 14.31 -7.81
N PHE A 16 -17.99 14.70 -8.38
CA PHE A 16 -17.15 15.88 -8.10
C PHE A 16 -16.25 15.79 -6.84
N LEU A 17 -14.93 16.06 -6.87
CA LEU A 17 -14.08 16.84 -7.78
C LEU A 17 -12.72 16.17 -8.02
N ALA A 18 -12.34 16.02 -9.30
CA ALA A 18 -10.95 16.03 -9.72
C ALA A 18 -10.59 17.49 -10.06
N SER A 19 -9.94 18.19 -9.14
CA SER A 19 -9.38 19.52 -9.42
C SER A 19 -7.96 19.38 -9.93
N PHE A 20 -7.86 19.44 -11.26
CA PHE A 20 -6.90 20.21 -12.04
C PHE A 20 -5.67 20.78 -11.29
N ALA A 21 -4.50 20.21 -11.58
CA ALA A 21 -3.22 20.89 -11.47
C ALA A 21 -2.46 20.72 -12.80
N GLY A 22 -3.05 21.25 -13.88
CA GLY A 22 -2.31 21.45 -15.13
C GLY A 22 -1.31 22.56 -14.93
N ASN A 23 -0.02 22.22 -14.84
CA ASN A 23 1.06 23.18 -14.95
C ASN A 23 1.10 23.70 -16.39
N ILE A 24 0.49 24.87 -16.63
CA ILE A 24 0.70 25.62 -17.87
C ILE A 24 2.10 26.24 -17.76
N ARG A 25 3.09 25.61 -18.40
CA ARG A 25 4.32 26.29 -18.80
C ARG A 25 4.11 26.82 -20.22
N ALA A 26 4.01 28.14 -20.33
CA ALA A 26 4.25 28.83 -21.60
C ALA A 26 5.77 28.96 -21.79
N GLN A 27 6.31 28.45 -22.89
CA GLN A 27 7.28 29.19 -23.74
C GLN A 27 7.62 28.41 -25.04
N ASP A 28 7.61 29.16 -26.14
CA ASP A 28 8.28 29.00 -27.44
C ASP A 28 7.68 28.12 -28.56
N SER A 29 7.20 28.83 -29.58
CA SER A 29 6.74 28.38 -30.88
C SER A 29 7.88 27.80 -31.75
N ALA A 30 8.21 26.54 -31.51
CA ALA A 30 8.53 25.60 -32.57
C ALA A 30 7.28 24.73 -32.79
N ILE A 31 7.02 24.23 -34.00
CA ILE A 31 5.93 23.27 -34.23
C ILE A 31 6.21 22.06 -33.32
N ALA A 32 5.52 21.99 -32.19
CA ALA A 32 5.80 20.99 -31.17
C ALA A 32 5.27 19.64 -31.67
N LEU A 33 6.18 18.77 -32.11
CA LEU A 33 5.85 17.40 -32.47
C LEU A 33 5.17 16.70 -31.29
N ILE A 34 4.03 16.07 -31.55
CA ILE A 34 3.26 15.33 -30.55
C ILE A 34 4.03 14.07 -30.17
N ASP A 35 4.26 13.86 -28.88
CA ASP A 35 4.98 12.69 -28.38
C ASP A 35 4.05 11.49 -28.23
N LEU A 36 4.23 10.44 -29.03
CA LEU A 36 3.35 9.27 -29.03
C LEU A 36 3.25 8.57 -27.67
N ASN A 37 4.33 8.56 -26.89
CA ASN A 37 4.35 7.85 -25.61
C ASN A 37 3.75 8.68 -24.46
N ASN A 38 3.88 10.01 -24.53
CA ASN A 38 3.56 10.91 -23.41
C ASN A 38 2.35 11.82 -23.64
N ALA A 39 1.87 11.94 -24.88
CA ALA A 39 0.75 12.82 -25.21
C ALA A 39 -0.56 12.33 -24.59
N SER A 40 -1.35 13.28 -24.11
CA SER A 40 -2.73 13.06 -23.69
C SER A 40 -3.60 12.62 -24.87
N GLU A 41 -4.74 11.98 -24.58
CA GLU A 41 -5.72 11.64 -25.62
C GLU A 41 -6.18 12.87 -26.41
N GLN A 42 -6.31 14.02 -25.74
CA GLN A 42 -6.69 15.29 -26.38
C GLN A 42 -5.62 15.79 -27.37
N GLU A 43 -4.34 15.61 -27.06
CA GLU A 43 -3.23 15.94 -27.96
C GLU A 43 -3.14 14.95 -29.12
N LEU A 44 -3.31 13.65 -28.86
CA LEU A 44 -3.31 12.61 -29.90
C LEU A 44 -4.46 12.79 -30.90
N ASN A 45 -5.63 13.25 -30.43
CA ASN A 45 -6.79 13.54 -31.28
C ASN A 45 -6.56 14.72 -32.25
N GLN A 46 -5.47 15.49 -32.11
CA GLN A 46 -5.09 16.54 -33.07
C GLN A 46 -4.40 15.97 -34.32
N LEU A 47 -3.97 14.70 -34.28
CA LEU A 47 -3.35 14.04 -35.40
C LEU A 47 -4.39 13.70 -36.49
N PRO A 48 -3.98 13.67 -37.77
CA PRO A 48 -4.88 13.37 -38.89
C PRO A 48 -5.23 11.87 -38.93
N MET A 49 -6.04 11.41 -37.98
CA MET A 49 -6.51 10.04 -37.80
C MET A 49 -8.00 10.00 -37.50
N THR A 50 -8.62 8.84 -37.73
CA THR A 50 -10.01 8.57 -37.38
C THR A 50 -10.15 8.24 -35.89
N PRO A 51 -11.36 8.37 -35.29
CA PRO A 51 -11.58 7.97 -33.90
C PRO A 51 -11.24 6.50 -33.62
N THR A 52 -11.47 5.61 -34.59
CA THR A 52 -11.08 4.20 -34.49
C THR A 52 -9.57 4.04 -34.40
N GLN A 53 -8.81 4.72 -35.28
CA GLN A 53 -7.34 4.69 -35.26
C GLN A 53 -6.77 5.30 -33.96
N LEU A 54 -7.41 6.34 -33.42
CA LEU A 54 -7.01 6.91 -32.14
C LEU A 54 -7.20 5.91 -31.00
N ASN A 55 -8.34 5.23 -30.94
CA ASN A 55 -8.61 4.20 -29.93
C ASN A 55 -7.61 3.05 -30.05
N ASP A 56 -7.37 2.55 -31.26
CA ASP A 56 -6.43 1.44 -31.48
C ASP A 56 -4.99 1.83 -31.13
N LEU A 57 -4.62 3.11 -31.32
CA LEU A 57 -3.33 3.65 -30.88
C LEU A 57 -3.24 3.71 -29.35
N ILE A 58 -4.31 4.15 -28.68
CA ILE A 58 -4.38 4.16 -27.22
C ILE A 58 -4.31 2.74 -26.67
N ASP A 59 -5.03 1.79 -27.27
CA ASP A 59 -5.00 0.38 -26.91
C ASP A 59 -3.62 -0.23 -27.15
N TYR A 60 -2.96 0.09 -28.26
CA TYR A 60 -1.59 -0.32 -28.51
C TYR A 60 -0.66 0.14 -27.40
N ARG A 61 -0.76 1.43 -27.00
CA ARG A 61 0.03 1.99 -25.90
C ARG A 61 -0.26 1.30 -24.56
N LEU A 62 -1.50 0.90 -24.31
CA LEU A 62 -1.92 0.27 -23.06
C LEU A 62 -1.56 -1.22 -22.96
N TYR A 63 -1.70 -1.98 -24.05
CA TYR A 63 -1.61 -3.44 -24.04
C TYR A 63 -0.33 -4.01 -24.67
N VAL A 64 0.28 -3.29 -25.63
CA VAL A 64 1.52 -3.72 -26.29
C VAL A 64 2.73 -3.04 -25.66
N GLY A 65 2.58 -1.76 -25.27
CA GLY A 65 3.58 -0.97 -24.57
C GLY A 65 4.04 0.26 -25.36
N ASN A 66 5.13 0.88 -24.92
CA ASN A 66 5.62 2.13 -25.48
C ASN A 66 6.16 1.96 -26.91
N PHE A 67 5.88 2.93 -27.77
CA PHE A 67 6.48 3.04 -29.10
C PHE A 67 8.00 3.24 -28.95
N GLN A 68 8.78 2.34 -29.55
CA GLN A 68 10.25 2.44 -29.60
C GLN A 68 10.70 3.18 -30.86
N SER A 69 9.88 3.12 -31.91
CA SER A 69 10.15 3.72 -33.21
C SER A 69 8.84 4.23 -33.83
N VAL A 70 8.89 5.33 -34.60
CA VAL A 70 7.66 5.92 -35.19
C VAL A 70 6.98 4.90 -36.11
N TYR A 71 7.76 3.99 -36.69
CA TYR A 71 7.30 2.89 -37.53
C TYR A 71 6.47 1.84 -36.78
N ASP A 72 6.50 1.80 -35.44
CA ASP A 72 5.64 0.93 -34.64
C ASP A 72 4.16 1.26 -34.82
N LEU A 73 3.81 2.46 -35.27
CA LEU A 73 2.45 2.82 -35.68
C LEU A 73 1.88 1.89 -36.76
N LEU A 74 2.72 1.36 -37.66
CA LEU A 74 2.29 0.43 -38.72
C LEU A 74 1.97 -0.98 -38.19
N LYS A 75 2.25 -1.27 -36.90
CA LYS A 75 1.81 -2.51 -36.25
C LYS A 75 0.34 -2.45 -35.83
N ILE A 76 -0.25 -1.26 -35.80
CA ILE A 76 -1.66 -1.05 -35.49
C ILE A 76 -2.45 -1.31 -36.77
N GLU A 77 -3.34 -2.31 -36.74
CA GLU A 77 -4.05 -2.80 -37.93
C GLU A 77 -4.84 -1.71 -38.67
N SER A 78 -5.40 -0.74 -37.93
CA SER A 78 -6.16 0.36 -38.50
C SER A 78 -5.33 1.50 -39.08
N ILE A 79 -4.01 1.55 -38.84
CA ILE A 79 -3.12 2.59 -39.37
C ILE A 79 -2.52 2.12 -40.69
N ASP A 80 -3.12 2.59 -41.78
CA ASP A 80 -2.59 2.36 -43.13
C ASP A 80 -1.41 3.29 -43.45
N PHE A 81 -0.76 3.02 -44.58
CA PHE A 81 0.42 3.77 -45.01
C PHE A 81 0.11 5.25 -45.31
N ASP A 82 -1.10 5.56 -45.80
CA ASP A 82 -1.52 6.94 -46.07
C ASP A 82 -1.68 7.74 -44.77
N THR A 83 -2.36 7.16 -43.78
CA THR A 83 -2.51 7.73 -42.44
C THR A 83 -1.15 7.88 -41.75
N PHE A 84 -0.30 6.85 -41.79
CA PHE A 84 1.06 6.91 -41.26
C PHE A 84 1.88 8.03 -41.90
N SER A 85 1.81 8.20 -43.22
CA SER A 85 2.57 9.24 -43.93
C SER A 85 2.16 10.66 -43.51
N LYS A 86 0.88 10.86 -43.15
CA LYS A 86 0.36 12.13 -42.62
C LYS A 86 0.75 12.37 -41.16
N ILE A 87 0.78 11.32 -40.35
CA ILE A 87 1.11 11.40 -38.91
C ILE A 87 2.60 11.55 -38.68
N LYS A 88 3.43 10.80 -39.41
CA LYS A 88 4.89 10.74 -39.25
C LYS A 88 5.59 12.11 -39.07
N PRO A 89 5.30 13.16 -39.88
CA PRO A 89 5.96 14.45 -39.72
C PRO A 89 5.46 15.27 -38.51
N LEU A 90 4.38 14.85 -37.85
CA LEU A 90 3.75 15.55 -36.74
C LEU A 90 4.09 14.95 -35.37
N VAL A 91 4.77 13.81 -35.35
CA VAL A 91 5.00 13.03 -34.13
C VAL A 91 6.47 12.83 -33.84
N ARG A 92 6.77 12.61 -32.56
CA ARG A 92 8.07 12.17 -32.06
C ARG A 92 7.90 11.04 -31.06
N ILE A 93 9.02 10.41 -30.72
CA ILE A 93 9.08 9.43 -29.65
C ILE A 93 10.08 9.94 -28.62
N SER A 94 9.63 10.04 -27.38
CA SER A 94 10.51 10.19 -26.24
C SER A 94 10.33 8.98 -25.30
N PRO A 95 11.32 8.72 -24.43
CA PRO A 95 11.11 7.82 -23.30
C PRO A 95 9.87 8.24 -22.51
N THR A 96 9.11 7.26 -22.01
CA THR A 96 7.96 7.54 -21.16
C THR A 96 8.42 8.31 -19.93
N ILE A 97 7.87 9.50 -19.75
CA ILE A 97 8.10 10.32 -18.57
C ILE A 97 7.15 9.80 -17.51
N LEU A 98 7.57 8.74 -16.83
CA LEU A 98 6.92 8.35 -15.59
C LEU A 98 7.23 9.43 -14.54
N GLU A 99 6.23 9.78 -13.74
CA GLU A 99 6.50 10.50 -12.50
C GLU A 99 7.47 9.68 -11.63
N GLU A 100 8.26 10.34 -10.78
CA GLU A 100 9.31 9.69 -9.98
C GLU A 100 8.78 8.47 -9.21
N SER A 101 7.59 8.57 -8.64
CA SER A 101 6.89 7.48 -7.95
C SER A 101 6.61 6.29 -8.87
N GLY A 102 6.03 6.54 -10.05
CA GLY A 102 5.73 5.51 -11.04
C GLY A 102 7.00 4.84 -11.58
N LYS A 103 8.06 5.61 -11.79
CA LYS A 103 9.36 5.08 -12.21
C LYS A 103 9.96 4.16 -11.15
N ARG A 104 9.89 4.53 -9.86
CA ARG A 104 10.40 3.70 -8.76
C ARG A 104 9.69 2.36 -8.66
N ILE A 105 8.36 2.34 -8.86
CA ILE A 105 7.59 1.10 -8.91
C ILE A 105 8.05 0.24 -10.08
N GLU A 106 8.17 0.81 -11.28
CA GLU A 106 8.57 0.09 -12.49
C GLU A 106 9.99 -0.48 -12.35
N ASP A 107 10.96 0.33 -11.91
CA ASP A 107 12.35 -0.07 -11.66
C ASP A 107 12.44 -1.21 -10.61
N ASN A 108 11.41 -1.37 -9.78
CA ASN A 108 11.33 -2.38 -8.72
C ASN A 108 10.16 -3.38 -8.92
N TYR A 109 9.63 -3.51 -10.14
CA TYR A 109 8.45 -4.33 -10.42
C TYR A 109 8.57 -5.76 -9.87
N TYR A 110 9.72 -6.41 -10.09
CA TYR A 110 9.97 -7.78 -9.59
C TYR A 110 9.92 -7.89 -8.07
N LYS A 111 10.31 -6.84 -7.33
CA LYS A 111 10.20 -6.81 -5.87
C LYS A 111 8.74 -6.68 -5.45
N VAL A 112 8.00 -5.77 -6.10
CA VAL A 112 6.57 -5.54 -5.84
C VAL A 112 5.75 -6.80 -6.11
N GLU A 113 5.95 -7.44 -7.27
CA GLU A 113 5.29 -8.70 -7.63
C GLU A 113 5.54 -9.79 -6.58
N ARG A 114 6.81 -9.97 -6.19
CA ARG A 114 7.19 -10.94 -5.14
C ARG A 114 6.60 -10.58 -3.78
N TRP A 115 6.51 -9.31 -3.43
CA TRP A 115 5.90 -8.90 -2.16
C TRP A 115 4.39 -9.18 -2.17
N ILE A 116 3.68 -8.80 -3.23
CA ILE A 116 2.24 -9.06 -3.41
C ILE A 116 1.95 -10.56 -3.46
N SER A 117 2.83 -11.39 -4.04
CA SER A 117 2.62 -12.84 -4.05
C SER A 117 2.66 -13.42 -2.63
N ASN A 118 3.50 -12.85 -1.76
CA ASN A 118 3.64 -13.21 -0.34
C ASN A 118 2.60 -12.50 0.56
N GLU A 119 1.67 -11.73 -0.01
CA GLU A 119 0.54 -11.14 0.69
C GLU A 119 -0.35 -12.24 1.29
N GLY A 120 -0.54 -12.21 2.61
CA GLY A 120 -1.17 -13.27 3.40
C GLY A 120 -0.20 -14.18 4.17
N ALA A 121 1.10 -14.11 3.86
CA ALA A 121 2.19 -14.73 4.63
C ALA A 121 3.09 -13.69 5.32
N SER A 122 2.60 -12.46 5.48
CA SER A 122 3.34 -11.36 6.08
C SER A 122 2.42 -10.40 6.84
N GLU A 123 2.96 -9.78 7.89
CA GLU A 123 2.23 -8.99 8.89
C GLU A 123 2.14 -7.51 8.49
N SER A 124 1.57 -7.23 7.31
CA SER A 124 1.42 -5.86 6.79
C SER A 124 2.70 -5.15 6.29
N TYR A 125 3.90 -5.76 6.33
CA TYR A 125 5.14 -5.11 5.83
C TYR A 125 5.12 -4.83 4.33
N VAL A 126 4.56 -5.74 3.57
CA VAL A 126 4.48 -5.63 2.11
C VAL A 126 3.79 -4.33 1.73
N ASP A 127 2.75 -3.97 2.48
CA ASP A 127 2.01 -2.74 2.23
C ASP A 127 2.83 -1.50 2.51
N GLU A 128 3.50 -1.45 3.67
CA GLU A 128 4.38 -0.35 4.05
C GLU A 128 5.55 -0.20 3.06
N TRP A 129 6.11 -1.31 2.55
CA TRP A 129 7.21 -1.26 1.59
C TRP A 129 6.75 -0.77 0.21
N ILE A 130 5.59 -1.22 -0.27
CA ILE A 130 5.02 -0.74 -1.53
C ILE A 130 4.72 0.76 -1.44
N ASP A 131 4.19 1.21 -0.30
CA ASP A 131 3.91 2.62 -0.06
C ASP A 131 5.21 3.44 -0.06
N ARG A 132 6.23 3.05 0.72
CA ARG A 132 7.52 3.76 0.79
C ARG A 132 8.33 3.72 -0.50
N LEU A 133 8.15 2.70 -1.32
CA LEU A 133 8.77 2.61 -2.63
C LEU A 133 8.21 3.71 -3.57
N SER A 134 6.91 3.92 -3.49
CA SER A 134 6.17 4.92 -4.27
C SER A 134 6.36 6.33 -3.69
N ASN A 135 6.49 6.41 -2.36
CA ASN A 135 6.56 7.62 -1.56
C ASN A 135 7.83 7.60 -0.69
N PRO A 136 9.00 7.88 -1.27
CA PRO A 136 10.25 7.84 -0.54
C PRO A 136 10.25 8.84 0.63
N VAL A 137 10.88 8.45 1.73
CA VAL A 137 11.00 9.29 2.93
C VAL A 137 12.37 9.92 2.99
N ASN A 138 12.45 11.19 3.37
CA ASN A 138 13.74 11.84 3.54
C ASN A 138 14.54 11.12 4.64
N ILE A 139 15.74 10.66 4.27
CA ILE A 139 16.66 9.91 5.13
C ILE A 139 17.07 10.68 6.39
N ASN A 140 16.93 12.01 6.39
CA ASN A 140 17.31 12.86 7.52
C ASN A 140 16.19 13.03 8.56
N VAL A 141 14.95 12.65 8.22
CA VAL A 141 13.79 12.76 9.12
C VAL A 141 13.21 11.41 9.52
N ILE A 142 13.54 10.35 8.78
CA ILE A 142 13.07 8.99 9.07
C ILE A 142 13.45 8.54 10.49
N GLY A 143 12.47 7.98 11.20
CA GLY A 143 12.63 7.51 12.58
C GLY A 143 13.32 6.15 12.70
N MET A 144 13.69 5.79 13.93
CA MET A 144 14.35 4.50 14.21
C MET A 144 13.47 3.30 13.86
N PHE A 145 12.19 3.31 14.26
CA PHE A 145 11.28 2.19 13.98
C PHE A 145 10.96 2.06 12.48
N ASP A 146 10.82 3.19 11.77
CA ASP A 146 10.69 3.20 10.31
C ASP A 146 11.88 2.49 9.65
N LEU A 147 13.11 2.86 10.02
CA LEU A 147 14.34 2.21 9.51
C LEU A 147 14.37 0.71 9.83
N LEU A 148 13.99 0.31 11.04
CA LEU A 148 13.92 -1.10 11.43
C LEU A 148 12.90 -1.89 10.63
N ASN A 149 11.82 -1.24 10.20
CA ASN A 149 10.73 -1.86 9.45
C ASN A 149 11.02 -1.92 7.94
N LEU A 150 12.04 -1.22 7.43
CA LEU A 150 12.47 -1.31 6.03
C LEU A 150 13.10 -2.68 5.71
N SER A 151 12.84 -3.13 4.48
CA SER A 151 13.41 -4.38 3.96
C SER A 151 14.93 -4.30 3.86
N GLY A 152 15.63 -5.31 4.38
CA GLY A 152 17.10 -5.42 4.28
C GLY A 152 17.91 -4.59 5.28
N VAL A 153 17.28 -3.75 6.10
CA VAL A 153 17.98 -2.89 7.09
C VAL A 153 18.13 -3.64 8.42
N SER A 154 19.34 -3.92 8.90
CA SER A 154 19.51 -4.51 10.25
C SER A 154 19.40 -3.46 11.37
N PRO A 155 19.23 -3.85 12.65
CA PRO A 155 19.27 -2.88 13.74
C PRO A 155 20.59 -2.11 13.84
N VAL A 156 21.71 -2.77 13.50
CA VAL A 156 23.03 -2.12 13.46
C VAL A 156 23.06 -1.06 12.37
N ASP A 157 22.51 -1.37 11.19
CA ASP A 157 22.40 -0.41 10.08
C ASP A 157 21.49 0.78 10.44
N ALA A 158 20.35 0.51 11.07
CA ALA A 158 19.42 1.55 11.51
C ALA A 158 20.10 2.49 12.53
N VAL A 159 20.81 1.94 13.52
CA VAL A 159 21.60 2.74 14.49
C VAL A 159 22.70 3.54 13.78
N ALA A 160 23.37 2.96 12.78
CA ALA A 160 24.40 3.65 12.01
C ALA A 160 23.82 4.90 11.30
N VAL A 161 22.64 4.77 10.67
CA VAL A 161 21.93 5.88 10.04
C VAL A 161 21.52 6.94 11.07
N ILE A 162 20.91 6.57 12.19
CA ILE A 162 20.51 7.52 13.24
C ILE A 162 21.73 8.27 13.81
N ASN A 163 22.84 7.59 14.04
CA ASN A 163 24.07 8.24 14.50
C ASN A 163 24.62 9.18 13.44
N ARG A 164 24.56 8.79 12.16
CA ARG A 164 24.99 9.65 11.06
C ARG A 164 24.15 10.93 10.96
N GLN A 165 22.83 10.84 11.08
CA GLN A 165 21.91 11.99 11.10
C GLN A 165 22.29 13.00 12.20
N LYS A 166 22.71 12.51 13.39
CA LYS A 166 23.13 13.37 14.52
C LYS A 166 24.46 14.10 14.27
N LEU A 167 25.37 13.50 13.51
CA LEU A 167 26.65 14.11 13.15
C LEU A 167 26.51 15.16 12.03
N GLY A 168 25.41 15.10 11.27
CA GLY A 168 25.05 16.04 10.21
C GLY A 168 24.19 15.37 9.15
N GLY A 169 23.51 16.18 8.32
CA GLY A 169 22.63 15.67 7.28
C GLY A 169 23.34 14.80 6.24
N ILE A 170 22.69 13.73 5.82
CA ILE A 170 23.05 12.85 4.71
C ILE A 170 22.50 13.47 3.44
N LYS A 171 23.35 14.04 2.60
CA LYS A 171 22.92 14.87 1.44
C LYS A 171 22.86 14.10 0.13
N ASN A 172 23.55 12.98 0.05
CA ASN A 172 23.67 12.22 -1.18
C ASN A 172 24.03 10.76 -0.89
N ARG A 173 24.01 9.97 -1.95
CA ARG A 173 24.35 8.54 -1.93
C ARG A 173 25.73 8.24 -1.37
N ASN A 174 26.73 9.06 -1.67
CA ASN A 174 28.09 8.84 -1.16
C ASN A 174 28.17 9.10 0.34
N ASP A 175 27.47 10.13 0.85
CA ASP A 175 27.39 10.39 2.29
C ASP A 175 26.76 9.21 3.03
N LEU A 176 25.69 8.62 2.49
CA LEU A 176 25.06 7.45 3.06
C LEU A 176 26.00 6.24 2.99
N ARG A 177 26.62 5.99 1.83
CA ARG A 177 27.51 4.85 1.62
C ARG A 177 28.74 4.86 2.54
N ASN A 178 29.26 6.04 2.85
CA ASN A 178 30.40 6.25 3.74
C ASN A 178 29.99 6.39 5.21
N THR A 179 28.78 5.99 5.57
CA THR A 179 28.34 5.98 6.97
C THR A 179 29.04 4.85 7.73
N ASP A 180 29.70 5.20 8.82
CA ASP A 180 30.37 4.24 9.70
C ASP A 180 29.38 3.17 10.20
N ASN A 181 29.77 1.90 10.10
CA ASN A 181 28.98 0.73 10.48
C ASN A 181 27.68 0.50 9.67
N LEU A 182 27.46 1.21 8.56
CA LEU A 182 26.41 0.85 7.62
C LEU A 182 26.90 -0.26 6.67
N SER A 183 26.24 -1.42 6.73
CA SER A 183 26.56 -2.54 5.85
C SER A 183 26.19 -2.25 4.39
N TYR A 184 26.80 -2.98 3.46
CA TYR A 184 26.42 -2.90 2.05
C TYR A 184 24.95 -3.27 1.81
N PHE A 185 24.45 -4.29 2.53
CA PHE A 185 23.06 -4.73 2.40
C PHE A 185 22.08 -3.71 2.98
N GLY A 186 22.38 -3.13 4.15
CA GLY A 186 21.58 -2.06 4.73
C GLY A 186 21.52 -0.83 3.82
N PHE A 187 22.68 -0.40 3.29
CA PHE A 187 22.77 0.66 2.30
C PHE A 187 21.90 0.38 1.07
N SER A 188 22.08 -0.78 0.42
CA SER A 188 21.35 -1.14 -0.79
C SER A 188 19.85 -1.27 -0.56
N GLY A 189 19.43 -1.75 0.61
CA GLY A 189 18.01 -1.86 0.97
C GLY A 189 17.36 -0.50 1.23
N LEU A 190 18.12 0.48 1.75
CA LEU A 190 17.61 1.84 2.00
C LEU A 190 17.34 2.61 0.72
N GLU A 191 18.17 2.46 -0.32
CA GLU A 191 18.11 3.28 -1.54
C GLU A 191 16.71 3.27 -2.20
N ASP A 192 16.00 2.15 -2.10
CA ASP A 192 14.67 1.99 -2.70
C ASP A 192 13.58 2.80 -1.99
N PHE A 193 13.76 3.16 -0.71
CA PHE A 193 12.70 3.73 0.13
C PHE A 193 12.97 5.16 0.61
N ILE A 194 14.13 5.71 0.27
CA ILE A 194 14.59 6.99 0.82
C ILE A 194 14.85 8.05 -0.25
N SER A 195 14.74 9.31 0.17
CA SER A 195 15.22 10.48 -0.55
C SER A 195 16.28 11.21 0.30
N TYR A 196 17.17 11.96 -0.34
CA TYR A 196 18.15 12.80 0.36
C TYR A 196 17.61 14.19 0.67
N ASP A 197 16.77 14.69 -0.23
CA ASP A 197 16.06 15.96 -0.11
C ASP A 197 14.57 15.73 0.22
N GLU A 198 13.85 16.81 0.46
CA GLU A 198 12.39 16.76 0.59
C GLU A 198 11.77 16.20 -0.69
N PRO A 199 11.01 15.10 -0.62
CA PRO A 199 10.52 14.41 -1.81
C PRO A 199 9.48 15.29 -2.53
N ALA A 200 9.49 15.24 -3.86
CA ALA A 200 8.53 15.97 -4.70
C ALA A 200 7.06 15.53 -4.46
N THR A 201 6.87 14.39 -3.79
CA THR A 201 5.57 13.81 -3.42
C THR A 201 4.99 14.37 -2.12
N LYS A 202 5.71 15.22 -1.37
CA LYS A 202 5.34 15.69 -0.02
C LYS A 202 3.92 16.26 0.13
N GLU A 203 3.40 16.94 -0.89
CA GLU A 203 2.07 17.56 -0.86
C GLU A 203 1.16 17.04 -1.97
N ARG A 204 1.28 15.76 -2.30
CA ARG A 204 0.49 15.14 -3.37
C ARG A 204 -0.43 14.08 -2.82
N LEU A 205 -1.68 14.10 -3.28
CA LEU A 205 -2.59 12.97 -3.10
C LEU A 205 -2.08 11.82 -3.98
N GLY A 206 -1.88 10.67 -3.38
CA GLY A 206 -1.60 9.43 -4.08
C GLY A 206 -2.37 8.28 -3.45
N GLY A 207 -2.27 7.12 -4.08
CA GLY A 207 -2.92 5.93 -3.59
C GLY A 207 -2.72 4.74 -4.50
N SER A 208 -3.16 3.59 -4.01
CA SER A 208 -3.16 2.37 -4.76
C SER A 208 -4.36 1.51 -4.39
N TYR A 209 -4.81 0.74 -5.37
CA TYR A 209 -5.80 -0.30 -5.18
C TYR A 209 -5.16 -1.64 -5.50
N THR A 210 -5.27 -2.59 -4.58
CA THR A 210 -4.71 -3.93 -4.74
C THR A 210 -5.82 -4.95 -4.57
N THR A 211 -5.93 -5.87 -5.53
CA THR A 211 -6.84 -7.01 -5.46
C THR A 211 -6.04 -8.29 -5.59
N VAL A 212 -6.30 -9.24 -4.69
CA VAL A 212 -5.69 -10.57 -4.70
C VAL A 212 -6.82 -11.58 -4.72
N ILE A 213 -6.82 -12.47 -5.71
CA ILE A 213 -7.81 -13.54 -5.84
C ILE A 213 -7.03 -14.86 -5.90
N LYS A 214 -7.34 -15.78 -4.99
CA LYS A 214 -6.63 -17.06 -4.85
C LYS A 214 -7.62 -18.22 -4.76
N ASN A 215 -7.25 -19.35 -5.32
CA ASN A 215 -7.96 -20.64 -5.19
C ASN A 215 -7.35 -21.55 -4.12
N ILE A 216 -6.45 -21.00 -3.29
CA ILE A 216 -5.80 -21.67 -2.17
C ILE A 216 -5.98 -20.83 -0.90
N THR A 217 -6.05 -21.49 0.25
CA THR A 217 -6.01 -20.82 1.56
C THR A 217 -4.56 -20.59 1.99
N LEU A 218 -4.27 -19.41 2.55
CA LEU A 218 -2.94 -19.07 3.10
C LEU A 218 -2.89 -19.14 4.63
N SER A 219 -4.04 -19.16 5.29
CA SER A 219 -4.18 -19.05 6.75
C SER A 219 -4.28 -20.42 7.42
N GLN A 220 -3.34 -21.33 7.18
CA GLN A 220 -3.28 -22.60 7.93
C GLN A 220 -2.17 -22.54 8.98
N THR A 221 -2.57 -22.31 10.23
CA THR A 221 -1.76 -22.65 11.40
C THR A 221 -1.71 -24.18 11.54
N PRO A 222 -0.54 -24.80 11.76
CA PRO A 222 -0.40 -26.26 11.83
C PRO A 222 -1.14 -26.97 12.98
N SER A 223 -1.90 -26.24 13.80
CA SER A 223 -2.60 -26.74 14.99
C SER A 223 -3.97 -27.35 14.70
N ASP A 224 -4.47 -27.25 13.47
CA ASP A 224 -5.81 -27.70 13.12
C ASP A 224 -5.83 -29.23 12.91
N ASP A 225 -6.76 -29.91 13.61
CA ASP A 225 -6.98 -31.36 13.53
C ASP A 225 -7.18 -31.82 12.07
N ALA A 226 -6.66 -32.99 11.70
CA ALA A 226 -6.70 -33.53 10.34
C ALA A 226 -8.13 -33.66 9.77
N THR A 227 -9.14 -33.71 10.64
CA THR A 227 -10.57 -33.73 10.31
C THR A 227 -11.08 -32.39 9.78
N SER A 228 -10.67 -31.26 10.39
CA SER A 228 -11.01 -29.90 9.94
C SER A 228 -10.45 -29.62 8.54
N PHE A 229 -9.28 -30.16 8.23
CA PHE A 229 -8.67 -30.10 6.89
C PHE A 229 -9.50 -30.83 5.82
N LEU A 230 -10.18 -31.93 6.18
CA LEU A 230 -11.02 -32.70 5.25
C LEU A 230 -12.35 -32.01 4.95
N GLU A 231 -12.95 -31.36 5.94
CA GLU A 231 -14.23 -30.64 5.79
C GLU A 231 -14.05 -29.35 4.95
N PHE A 232 -12.91 -28.65 5.13
CA PHE A 232 -12.54 -27.46 4.35
C PHE A 232 -12.24 -27.78 2.87
N LYS A 233 -11.76 -28.99 2.57
CA LYS A 233 -11.42 -29.45 1.21
C LYS A 233 -12.61 -29.50 0.24
N SER A 234 -13.83 -29.34 0.74
CA SER A 234 -15.06 -29.44 -0.06
C SER A 234 -15.50 -28.12 -0.73
N ARG A 235 -15.04 -26.95 -0.25
CA ARG A 235 -15.49 -25.64 -0.75
C ARG A 235 -14.43 -24.91 -1.56
N ASN A 236 -14.46 -25.09 -2.88
CA ASN A 236 -13.57 -24.39 -3.81
C ASN A 236 -14.14 -23.04 -4.32
N VAL A 237 -15.37 -22.69 -3.91
CA VAL A 237 -16.10 -21.50 -4.37
C VAL A 237 -16.92 -20.94 -3.19
N PRO A 238 -17.02 -19.61 -3.03
CA PRO A 238 -16.31 -18.58 -3.80
C PRO A 238 -14.81 -18.54 -3.48
N LEU A 239 -14.03 -18.01 -4.43
CA LEU A 239 -12.57 -17.86 -4.29
C LEU A 239 -12.23 -16.92 -3.12
N ASP A 240 -11.06 -17.14 -2.54
CA ASP A 240 -10.44 -16.20 -1.61
C ASP A 240 -10.22 -14.87 -2.35
N SER A 241 -10.72 -13.78 -1.79
CA SER A 241 -10.59 -12.46 -2.38
C SER A 241 -10.20 -11.45 -1.31
N TYR A 242 -9.23 -10.61 -1.63
CA TYR A 242 -8.75 -9.56 -0.74
C TYR A 242 -8.57 -8.27 -1.51
N HIS A 243 -9.24 -7.23 -1.04
CA HIS A 243 -9.28 -5.92 -1.65
C HIS A 243 -8.72 -4.91 -0.66
N LYS A 244 -7.78 -4.09 -1.13
CA LYS A 244 -7.16 -3.03 -0.35
C LYS A 244 -7.20 -1.73 -1.14
N LEU A 245 -7.66 -0.68 -0.50
CA LEU A 245 -7.56 0.68 -0.99
C LEU A 245 -6.69 1.47 -0.02
N ARG A 246 -5.64 2.09 -0.56
CA ARG A 246 -4.71 2.94 0.19
C ARG A 246 -4.70 4.31 -0.41
N LEU A 247 -4.87 5.32 0.42
CA LEU A 247 -4.82 6.72 0.05
C LEU A 247 -3.84 7.41 0.99
N HIS A 248 -3.04 8.31 0.45
CA HIS A 248 -2.09 9.09 1.25
C HIS A 248 -1.99 10.51 0.71
N TRP A 249 -1.66 11.44 1.59
CA TRP A 249 -1.31 12.81 1.25
C TRP A 249 0.15 13.04 1.62
N GLY A 250 1.02 12.95 0.63
CA GLY A 250 2.46 12.85 0.81
C GLY A 250 2.83 11.74 1.79
N ASN A 251 3.73 12.05 2.73
CA ASN A 251 4.17 11.13 3.79
C ASN A 251 3.53 11.45 5.15
N ASP A 252 2.59 12.40 5.19
CA ASP A 252 2.10 12.99 6.43
C ASP A 252 0.77 12.39 6.89
N LEU A 253 -0.12 12.08 5.95
CA LEU A 253 -1.45 11.54 6.23
C LEU A 253 -1.68 10.28 5.40
N LYS A 254 -2.22 9.24 6.04
CA LYS A 254 -2.56 7.98 5.38
C LYS A 254 -3.93 7.49 5.82
N PHE A 255 -4.70 6.99 4.86
CA PHE A 255 -5.96 6.30 5.08
C PHE A 255 -5.95 5.00 4.29
N GLU A 256 -6.19 3.90 4.98
CA GLU A 256 -6.25 2.60 4.34
C GLU A 256 -7.51 1.85 4.78
N ILE A 257 -8.07 1.09 3.85
CA ILE A 257 -9.22 0.22 4.09
C ILE A 257 -9.05 -1.09 3.34
N SER A 258 -9.42 -2.19 3.97
CA SER A 258 -9.43 -3.51 3.35
C SER A 258 -10.69 -4.30 3.67
N THR A 259 -11.01 -5.21 2.77
CA THR A 259 -12.02 -6.23 2.98
C THR A 259 -11.51 -7.55 2.41
N MET A 260 -11.74 -8.63 3.15
CA MET A 260 -11.34 -9.97 2.75
C MET A 260 -12.54 -10.91 2.79
N ARG A 261 -12.47 -11.94 1.96
CA ARG A 261 -13.33 -13.12 2.00
C ARG A 261 -12.44 -14.33 1.89
N ASN A 262 -12.58 -15.26 2.82
CA ASN A 262 -11.81 -16.50 2.79
C ASN A 262 -12.40 -17.49 1.77
N LEU A 263 -11.57 -18.44 1.30
CA LEU A 263 -12.01 -19.47 0.36
C LEU A 263 -13.20 -20.25 0.92
N GLY A 264 -14.28 -20.36 0.15
CA GLY A 264 -15.47 -21.13 0.55
C GLY A 264 -16.40 -20.44 1.56
N GLU A 265 -16.08 -19.22 1.97
CA GLU A 265 -16.95 -18.38 2.79
C GLU A 265 -18.18 -17.95 1.96
N PRO A 266 -19.41 -18.27 2.39
CA PRO A 266 -20.61 -18.02 1.58
C PRO A 266 -20.76 -16.52 1.31
N THR A 267 -21.12 -16.17 0.08
CA THR A 267 -21.50 -14.79 -0.25
C THR A 267 -22.76 -14.44 0.54
N ILE A 268 -22.66 -13.41 1.38
CA ILE A 268 -23.73 -12.87 2.22
C ILE A 268 -25.08 -12.93 1.49
N GLU A 269 -26.01 -13.74 2.01
CA GLU A 269 -27.38 -13.72 1.55
C GLU A 269 -28.01 -12.39 1.98
N LYS A 270 -28.38 -11.56 1.01
CA LYS A 270 -29.03 -10.28 1.25
C LYS A 270 -30.45 -10.51 1.77
N SER A 271 -30.68 -10.31 3.06
CA SER A 271 -31.99 -9.93 3.57
C SER A 271 -32.06 -8.40 3.68
N TRP A 272 -33.17 -7.79 3.27
CA TRP A 272 -33.40 -6.33 3.29
C TRP A 272 -33.24 -5.70 4.68
N THR A 273 -33.19 -6.51 5.74
CA THR A 273 -33.16 -6.10 7.14
C THR A 273 -31.85 -6.42 7.86
N LYS A 274 -30.99 -7.29 7.31
CA LYS A 274 -29.66 -7.62 7.86
C LYS A 274 -28.72 -7.95 6.71
N ALA A 275 -27.77 -7.05 6.46
CA ALA A 275 -26.58 -7.36 5.67
C ALA A 275 -25.44 -7.63 6.66
N ASP A 276 -24.99 -8.88 6.75
CA ASP A 276 -23.72 -9.18 7.41
C ASP A 276 -22.63 -8.59 6.51
N LEU A 277 -21.98 -7.51 6.95
CA LEU A 277 -20.86 -6.94 6.19
C LEU A 277 -19.64 -7.84 6.39
N PRO A 278 -18.83 -8.10 5.34
CA PRO A 278 -17.57 -8.81 5.51
C PRO A 278 -16.67 -8.03 6.48
N GLU A 279 -15.70 -8.70 7.12
CA GLU A 279 -14.77 -8.02 8.02
C GLU A 279 -14.05 -6.90 7.26
N ILE A 280 -14.30 -5.66 7.69
CA ILE A 280 -13.65 -4.46 7.15
C ILE A 280 -12.64 -3.99 8.18
N LYS A 281 -11.41 -3.80 7.73
CA LYS A 281 -10.38 -3.10 8.48
C LYS A 281 -10.12 -1.74 7.88
N SER A 282 -9.87 -0.77 8.72
CA SER A 282 -9.48 0.55 8.26
C SER A 282 -8.74 1.31 9.34
N PHE A 283 -7.83 2.19 8.93
CA PHE A 283 -7.19 3.12 9.83
C PHE A 283 -6.92 4.46 9.16
N PHE A 284 -6.76 5.46 10.02
CA PHE A 284 -6.23 6.77 9.68
C PHE A 284 -4.94 6.98 10.45
N GLU A 285 -3.94 7.52 9.78
CA GLU A 285 -2.61 7.71 10.34
C GLU A 285 -2.07 9.11 10.03
N ILE A 286 -1.44 9.73 11.02
CA ILE A 286 -0.74 11.01 10.91
C ILE A 286 0.71 10.80 11.32
N ARG A 287 1.68 11.23 10.50
CA ARG A 287 3.12 11.06 10.76
C ARG A 287 3.89 12.37 10.90
N ASN A 288 5.05 12.28 11.53
CA ASN A 288 6.15 13.26 11.50
C ASN A 288 5.74 14.70 11.86
N LYS A 289 4.97 14.87 12.93
CA LYS A 289 4.60 16.21 13.44
C LYS A 289 5.47 16.59 14.62
N SER A 290 6.02 17.80 14.62
CA SER A 290 6.75 18.35 15.77
C SER A 290 5.85 19.32 16.53
N LEU A 291 5.69 19.10 17.83
CA LEU A 291 4.87 19.95 18.70
C LEU A 291 5.59 20.19 20.03
N PHE A 292 5.87 21.46 20.36
CA PHE A 292 6.50 21.89 21.63
C PHE A 292 7.80 21.14 22.00
N GLY A 293 8.63 20.79 21.01
CA GLY A 293 9.90 20.07 21.24
C GLY A 293 9.75 18.56 21.46
N ILE A 294 8.54 18.02 21.29
CA ILE A 294 8.24 16.60 21.20
C ILE A 294 8.03 16.28 19.72
N ARG A 295 8.74 15.28 19.21
CA ARG A 295 8.51 14.76 17.87
C ARG A 295 7.47 13.66 17.97
N LEU A 296 6.32 13.88 17.37
CA LEU A 296 5.29 12.87 17.19
C LEU A 296 5.61 12.11 15.90
N ASN A 297 6.05 10.86 16.06
CA ASN A 297 6.44 10.02 14.93
C ASN A 297 5.19 9.57 14.18
N GLN A 298 4.18 9.08 14.91
CA GLN A 298 2.92 8.63 14.34
C GLN A 298 1.76 8.63 15.36
N ILE A 299 0.56 8.94 14.89
CA ILE A 299 -0.73 8.66 15.55
C ILE A 299 -1.52 7.77 14.61
N ILE A 300 -2.10 6.70 15.13
CA ILE A 300 -2.99 5.81 14.38
C ILE A 300 -4.32 5.70 15.10
N VAL A 301 -5.42 5.80 14.35
CA VAL A 301 -6.78 5.57 14.83
C VAL A 301 -7.47 4.57 13.89
N GLY A 302 -8.05 3.51 14.43
CA GLY A 302 -8.63 2.40 13.68
C GLY A 302 -7.90 1.10 13.96
N ASP A 303 -7.75 0.25 12.96
CA ASP A 303 -7.01 -1.02 13.07
C ASP A 303 -5.49 -0.79 13.04
N TYR A 304 -4.79 -1.36 14.00
CA TYR A 304 -3.34 -1.22 14.12
C TYR A 304 -2.70 -2.50 14.66
N ALA A 305 -1.39 -2.60 14.43
CA ALA A 305 -0.51 -3.59 15.02
C ALA A 305 0.48 -2.92 15.97
N ALA A 306 0.87 -3.65 16.99
CA ALA A 306 1.84 -3.27 18.00
C ALA A 306 2.77 -4.46 18.26
N SER A 307 4.07 -4.23 18.16
CA SER A 307 5.07 -5.26 18.43
C SER A 307 6.32 -4.66 19.05
N PHE A 308 6.70 -5.24 20.19
CA PHE A 308 7.76 -4.73 21.07
C PHE A 308 8.60 -5.88 21.62
N GLY A 309 9.88 -5.56 21.92
CA GLY A 309 10.79 -6.53 22.53
C GLY A 309 11.03 -7.77 21.66
N GLN A 310 11.11 -7.59 20.32
CA GLN A 310 11.26 -8.69 19.36
C GLN A 310 10.11 -9.72 19.37
N GLY A 311 8.93 -9.32 19.85
CA GLY A 311 7.76 -10.18 20.02
C GLY A 311 7.67 -10.85 21.40
N LEU A 312 8.66 -10.65 22.28
CA LEU A 312 8.63 -11.20 23.65
C LEU A 312 7.73 -10.40 24.59
N THR A 313 7.69 -9.08 24.41
CA THR A 313 6.83 -8.21 25.24
C THR A 313 5.42 -8.18 24.69
N MET A 314 5.30 -8.02 23.36
CA MET A 314 4.03 -8.01 22.67
C MET A 314 4.24 -8.24 21.17
N GLU A 315 3.33 -8.98 20.55
CA GLU A 315 3.22 -9.13 19.10
C GLU A 315 1.73 -9.31 18.76
N SER A 316 1.09 -8.30 18.17
CA SER A 316 -0.35 -8.33 17.88
C SER A 316 -0.64 -8.92 16.50
N THR A 317 -0.28 -10.19 16.31
CA THR A 317 -0.51 -10.89 15.05
C THR A 317 -0.86 -12.35 15.26
N ASP A 318 -1.67 -12.88 14.38
CA ASP A 318 -2.07 -14.28 14.34
C ASP A 318 -1.19 -15.07 13.37
N PHE A 319 -0.30 -14.37 12.66
CA PHE A 319 0.55 -14.96 11.65
C PHE A 319 1.66 -15.77 12.30
N PHE A 320 1.73 -17.06 11.93
CA PHE A 320 2.79 -17.94 12.36
C PHE A 320 3.66 -18.35 11.18
N MET A 321 4.98 -18.24 11.35
CA MET A 321 5.95 -18.79 10.42
C MET A 321 7.05 -19.56 11.17
N PRO A 322 7.37 -20.80 10.75
CA PRO A 322 8.49 -21.52 11.34
C PRO A 322 9.81 -20.79 11.03
N ARG A 323 10.67 -20.69 12.06
CA ARG A 323 11.99 -20.03 11.97
C ARG A 323 11.87 -18.54 11.62
N LYS A 324 11.01 -17.82 12.34
CA LYS A 324 10.91 -16.35 12.30
C LYS A 324 12.07 -15.74 13.10
N THR A 325 13.10 -15.25 12.42
CA THR A 325 14.29 -14.66 13.04
C THR A 325 14.13 -13.18 13.37
N GLY A 326 13.19 -12.47 12.74
CA GLY A 326 12.97 -11.03 12.94
C GLY A 326 13.92 -10.13 12.14
N TYR A 327 14.88 -10.70 11.39
CA TYR A 327 15.92 -9.98 10.68
C TYR A 327 15.96 -10.29 9.17
N GLY A 328 16.65 -9.44 8.41
CA GLY A 328 16.82 -9.58 6.95
C GLY A 328 15.48 -9.45 6.21
N PHE A 329 15.12 -10.48 5.43
CA PHE A 329 13.85 -10.55 4.70
C PHE A 329 12.67 -11.05 5.55
N ARG A 330 12.92 -11.53 6.78
CA ARG A 330 11.90 -12.06 7.69
C ARG A 330 11.73 -11.13 8.88
N LYS A 331 11.20 -9.93 8.61
CA LYS A 331 11.05 -8.85 9.59
C LYS A 331 9.94 -9.10 10.61
N ARG A 332 10.13 -8.51 11.80
CA ARG A 332 9.10 -8.25 12.81
C ARG A 332 8.80 -6.75 12.82
N VAL A 333 7.54 -6.34 12.97
CA VAL A 333 7.13 -4.94 13.08
C VAL A 333 7.71 -4.51 14.40
N ASN A 334 8.42 -3.40 14.39
CA ASN A 334 8.87 -2.78 15.62
C ASN A 334 8.09 -1.49 15.80
N GLY A 335 7.58 -1.30 17.01
CA GLY A 335 6.73 -0.15 17.34
C GLY A 335 5.28 -0.42 17.00
N ILE A 336 4.63 0.61 16.48
CA ILE A 336 3.22 0.60 16.12
C ILE A 336 3.12 0.75 14.59
N SER A 337 2.10 0.18 13.96
CA SER A 337 1.82 0.43 12.54
C SER A 337 0.32 0.28 12.28
N GLY A 338 -0.23 0.99 11.30
CA GLY A 338 -1.59 0.70 10.83
C GLY A 338 -1.69 -0.75 10.32
N ASP A 339 -2.84 -1.39 10.53
CA ASP A 339 -3.05 -2.80 10.15
C ASP A 339 -4.31 -2.97 9.31
N ILE A 340 -4.13 -3.27 8.04
CA ILE A 340 -5.20 -3.74 7.15
C ILE A 340 -5.02 -5.21 6.76
N SER A 341 -4.05 -5.91 7.35
CA SER A 341 -3.67 -7.30 7.03
C SER A 341 -4.77 -8.32 7.37
N ARG A 342 -4.49 -9.60 7.11
CA ARG A 342 -5.39 -10.72 7.41
C ARG A 342 -5.45 -11.16 8.88
N THR A 343 -4.75 -10.45 9.77
CA THR A 343 -4.79 -10.72 11.23
C THR A 343 -6.21 -10.56 11.78
N THR A 344 -6.77 -11.51 12.52
CA THR A 344 -8.14 -11.40 13.06
C THR A 344 -8.13 -11.24 14.58
N GLU A 345 -7.72 -12.25 15.33
CA GLU A 345 -7.90 -12.38 16.78
C GLU A 345 -6.97 -11.48 17.61
N TYR A 346 -5.67 -11.49 17.33
CA TYR A 346 -4.67 -10.69 18.03
C TYR A 346 -4.56 -9.27 17.51
N GLY A 347 -5.23 -8.94 16.39
CA GLY A 347 -5.30 -7.59 15.84
C GLY A 347 -5.86 -6.58 16.87
N LEU A 348 -5.47 -5.31 16.74
CA LEU A 348 -5.91 -4.25 17.64
C LEU A 348 -6.76 -3.23 16.89
N ARG A 349 -7.76 -2.66 17.58
CA ARG A 349 -8.59 -1.57 17.05
C ARG A 349 -8.82 -0.52 18.13
N GLY A 350 -8.46 0.72 17.85
CA GLY A 350 -8.54 1.81 18.82
C GLY A 350 -7.64 2.97 18.43
N ALA A 351 -6.81 3.43 19.37
CA ALA A 351 -5.89 4.54 19.16
C ALA A 351 -4.48 4.18 19.64
N ALA A 352 -3.48 4.65 18.89
CA ALA A 352 -2.09 4.37 19.15
C ALA A 352 -1.22 5.59 18.83
N LEU A 353 -0.15 5.78 19.59
CA LEU A 353 0.73 6.94 19.55
C LEU A 353 2.18 6.51 19.71
N GLU A 354 3.04 7.09 18.89
CA GLU A 354 4.49 7.01 19.04
C GLU A 354 5.10 8.42 19.02
N MET A 355 5.96 8.68 20.00
CA MET A 355 6.60 9.97 20.19
C MET A 355 8.06 9.82 20.63
N GLU A 356 8.84 10.84 20.33
CA GLU A 356 10.22 10.98 20.73
C GLU A 356 10.44 12.32 21.42
N TRP A 357 11.09 12.26 22.58
CA TRP A 357 11.49 13.42 23.35
C TRP A 357 12.98 13.31 23.70
N LYS A 358 13.80 14.09 22.98
CA LYS A 358 15.27 14.02 23.05
C LYS A 358 15.78 12.60 22.78
N ASN A 359 16.24 11.89 23.81
CA ASN A 359 16.75 10.52 23.69
C ASN A 359 15.74 9.47 24.18
N LEU A 360 14.53 9.89 24.55
CA LEU A 360 13.46 8.99 24.99
C LEU A 360 12.51 8.73 23.82
N LEU A 361 12.29 7.45 23.54
CA LEU A 361 11.29 6.98 22.59
C LEU A 361 10.16 6.33 23.38
N GLY A 362 8.94 6.79 23.17
CA GLY A 362 7.75 6.32 23.86
C GLY A 362 6.68 5.89 22.87
N ALA A 363 6.05 4.76 23.14
CA ALA A 363 4.92 4.25 22.38
C ALA A 363 3.82 3.85 23.35
N GLY A 364 2.57 4.16 23.02
CA GLY A 364 1.40 3.84 23.84
C GLY A 364 0.19 3.61 22.96
N PHE A 365 -0.68 2.68 23.37
CA PHE A 365 -1.85 2.31 22.59
C PHE A 365 -2.96 1.79 23.50
N VAL A 366 -4.20 1.86 23.01
CA VAL A 366 -5.39 1.31 23.64
C VAL A 366 -6.25 0.63 22.58
N SER A 367 -6.75 -0.56 22.89
CA SER A 367 -7.58 -1.36 21.99
C SER A 367 -8.92 -1.65 22.66
N LEU A 368 -9.99 -1.49 21.89
CA LEU A 368 -11.38 -1.80 22.27
C LEU A 368 -11.95 -2.88 21.35
N LYS A 369 -11.10 -3.72 20.74
CA LYS A 369 -11.52 -4.80 19.85
C LYS A 369 -12.07 -5.97 20.65
N ASP A 370 -13.27 -6.43 20.29
CA ASP A 370 -13.86 -7.65 20.83
C ASP A 370 -13.11 -8.90 20.33
N ARG A 371 -12.87 -9.84 21.25
CA ARG A 371 -12.04 -11.02 21.07
C ARG A 371 -12.79 -12.30 21.41
N ASP A 372 -12.51 -13.36 20.69
CA ASP A 372 -13.12 -14.66 20.92
C ASP A 372 -12.23 -15.46 21.87
N ALA A 373 -12.77 -15.82 23.04
CA ALA A 373 -12.03 -16.54 24.05
C ALA A 373 -12.78 -17.77 24.56
N VAL A 374 -12.02 -18.83 24.82
CA VAL A 374 -12.47 -19.88 25.72
C VAL A 374 -12.48 -19.29 27.12
N VAL A 375 -13.62 -19.45 27.80
CA VAL A 375 -13.80 -19.07 29.20
C VAL A 375 -13.84 -20.32 30.07
N ASN A 376 -13.34 -20.21 31.29
CA ASN A 376 -13.50 -21.23 32.31
C ASN A 376 -14.97 -21.28 32.77
N ASN A 377 -15.33 -22.33 33.52
CA ASN A 377 -16.70 -22.50 34.03
C ASN A 377 -17.15 -21.36 34.97
N ASP A 378 -16.21 -20.61 35.56
CA ASP A 378 -16.47 -19.43 36.38
C ASP A 378 -16.56 -18.12 35.58
N GLY A 379 -16.49 -18.19 34.24
CA GLY A 379 -16.50 -17.04 33.34
C GLY A 379 -15.17 -16.30 33.24
N SER A 380 -14.11 -16.75 33.93
CA SER A 380 -12.79 -16.16 33.79
C SER A 380 -12.15 -16.52 32.44
N PHE A 381 -11.30 -15.62 31.94
CA PHE A 381 -10.57 -15.84 30.69
C PHE A 381 -9.64 -17.06 30.79
N SER A 382 -9.63 -17.89 29.74
CA SER A 382 -8.71 -19.03 29.63
C SER A 382 -7.71 -18.84 28.50
N THR A 383 -8.19 -18.79 27.25
CA THR A 383 -7.34 -18.61 26.07
C THR A 383 -8.12 -17.99 24.92
N PHE A 384 -7.44 -17.27 24.03
CA PHE A 384 -8.02 -16.81 22.77
C PHE A 384 -8.21 -17.95 21.79
N ILE A 385 -9.14 -17.77 20.85
CA ILE A 385 -9.46 -18.72 19.77
C ILE A 385 -9.19 -18.03 18.44
N THR A 386 -8.30 -18.60 17.62
CA THR A 386 -8.07 -18.15 16.25
C THR A 386 -8.91 -18.98 15.29
N MET A 387 -9.82 -18.35 14.53
CA MET A 387 -10.64 -19.00 13.52
C MET A 387 -10.37 -18.41 12.13
N TYR A 388 -10.25 -19.27 11.12
CA TYR A 388 -10.06 -18.87 9.72
C TYR A 388 -11.05 -19.62 8.81
N PRO A 389 -12.16 -19.01 8.36
CA PRO A 389 -12.62 -17.64 8.65
C PRO A 389 -13.10 -17.45 10.10
N ARG A 390 -12.97 -16.23 10.64
CA ARG A 390 -13.67 -15.82 11.86
C ARG A 390 -15.12 -15.53 11.49
N LEU A 391 -16.05 -16.36 11.95
CA LEU A 391 -17.48 -16.16 11.73
C LEU A 391 -18.02 -15.20 12.81
N ASN A 392 -18.87 -14.23 12.42
CA ASN A 392 -19.50 -13.28 13.35
C ASN A 392 -20.40 -13.96 14.42
N TYR A 393 -20.76 -15.22 14.20
CA TYR A 393 -21.50 -16.03 15.15
C TYR A 393 -20.77 -17.35 15.37
N GLY A 394 -20.47 -17.63 16.64
CA GLY A 394 -19.99 -18.93 17.07
C GLY A 394 -20.95 -20.02 16.59
N LEU A 395 -20.38 -21.14 16.13
CA LEU A 395 -21.14 -22.35 15.88
C LEU A 395 -21.81 -22.76 17.20
N TYR A 396 -23.10 -22.45 17.36
CA TYR A 396 -24.21 -23.33 17.76
C TYR A 396 -25.55 -22.60 17.67
#